data_AF-A0A8S1ENK6-F1
#
_entry.id   AF-A0A8S1ENK6-F1
#
_cell.length_a   1.000
_cell.length_b   1.000
_cell.length_c   1.000
_cell.angle_alpha   90.00
_cell.angle_beta   90.00
_cell.angle_gamma   90.00
#
_symmetry.space_group_name_H-M   'P 1'
#
loop_
_entity.id
_entity.type
_entity.pdbx_description
1 polymer ?
#
loop_
_entity_poly.entity_id
_entity_poly.type
_entity_poly.pdbx_seq_one_letter_code
_entity_poly.pdbx_strand_id
1 'polypeptide(L)'
;MVADNTEKSTKSMANGSLISTVSSKDELPNSIIVTQVPIEVFTNPDDKAHFSELFTQIEENIHFDFLKSFHRVRVIFSTPENATTAKLIVQGFSFKGHELKAFFAQRVYLSSNASPLLQPPPLEKQFLISPPCSPPVGWAQTREMAPVVCDFDLMARLASFAIDEKYEVHNGDESTPTIVIHPCETPLDAPSAVEMPRTPRPGSPANGI
;
A
#
# COMPACT_ATOMS: atom_id res chain seq x y z
N MET A 1 30.21 -8.60 65.44
CA MET A 1 28.85 -8.03 65.28
C MET A 1 28.83 -7.24 63.98
N VAL A 2 28.48 -7.88 62.88
CA VAL A 2 27.93 -7.22 61.68
C VAL A 2 26.91 -8.22 61.14
N ALA A 3 25.64 -7.84 61.16
CA ALA A 3 24.53 -8.69 60.79
C ALA A 3 24.29 -8.61 59.27
N ASP A 4 24.18 -9.77 58.63
CA ASP A 4 23.61 -9.94 57.29
C ASP A 4 22.14 -9.51 57.32
N ASN A 5 21.77 -8.55 56.48
CA ASN A 5 20.37 -8.18 56.28
C ASN A 5 19.99 -8.49 54.81
N THR A 6 19.31 -9.63 54.66
CA THR A 6 18.67 -10.07 53.42
C THR A 6 17.30 -9.39 53.32
N GLU A 7 17.14 -8.41 52.44
CA GLU A 7 15.82 -7.82 52.16
C GLU A 7 15.18 -8.46 50.92
N LYS A 8 14.10 -9.18 51.21
CA LYS A 8 13.18 -9.85 50.29
C LYS A 8 12.60 -8.87 49.27
N SER A 9 12.75 -9.22 48.00
CA SER A 9 11.96 -8.67 46.89
C SER A 9 10.49 -9.02 47.09
N THR A 10 9.67 -8.00 47.40
CA THR A 10 8.21 -8.13 47.48
C THR A 10 7.61 -7.89 46.10
N LYS A 11 7.02 -8.95 45.56
CA LYS A 11 6.27 -8.97 44.30
C LYS A 11 4.94 -8.23 44.51
N SER A 12 4.80 -7.03 43.94
CA SER A 12 3.50 -6.36 43.82
C SER A 12 3.01 -6.46 42.38
N MET A 13 2.01 -7.30 42.16
CA MET A 13 1.21 -7.33 40.94
C MET A 13 0.24 -6.15 40.97
N ALA A 14 0.38 -5.22 40.02
CA ALA A 14 -0.64 -4.22 39.71
C ALA A 14 -0.73 -4.06 38.19
N ASN A 15 -1.84 -4.56 37.63
CA ASN A 15 -2.46 -4.26 36.34
C ASN A 15 -1.59 -3.52 35.31
N GLY A 16 -0.94 -4.31 34.44
CA GLY A 16 -0.06 -3.82 33.38
C GLY A 16 -0.80 -3.08 32.28
N SER A 17 -0.92 -1.76 32.42
CA SER A 17 -0.67 -0.89 31.27
C SER A 17 0.84 -0.68 31.25
N LEU A 18 1.54 -1.30 30.29
CA LEU A 18 2.96 -1.07 30.07
C LEU A 18 3.13 0.44 29.80
N ILE A 19 3.63 1.17 30.80
CA ILE A 19 4.05 2.55 30.61
C ILE A 19 5.36 2.43 29.83
N SER A 20 5.28 2.45 28.50
CA SER A 20 6.49 2.51 27.67
C SER A 20 7.17 3.83 27.97
N THR A 21 8.27 3.79 28.72
CA THR A 21 9.15 4.94 28.90
C THR A 21 9.62 5.36 27.51
N VAL A 22 9.11 6.50 27.03
CA VAL A 22 9.42 7.04 25.69
C VAL A 22 10.92 7.29 25.63
N SER A 23 11.64 6.49 24.86
CA SER A 23 13.12 6.51 24.85
C SER A 23 13.68 7.49 23.83
N SER A 24 12.86 8.01 22.91
CA SER A 24 13.29 8.93 21.85
C SER A 24 12.18 9.93 21.50
N LYS A 25 12.55 11.16 21.14
CA LYS A 25 11.59 12.21 20.74
C LYS A 25 10.75 11.82 19.51
N ASP A 26 11.25 10.91 18.68
CA ASP A 26 10.63 10.47 17.42
C ASP A 26 9.44 9.53 17.61
N GLU A 27 9.28 8.98 18.82
CA GLU A 27 8.14 8.11 19.17
C GLU A 27 6.89 8.93 19.54
N LEU A 28 7.05 10.22 19.86
CA LEU A 28 5.94 11.08 20.26
C LEU A 28 5.06 11.46 19.05
N PRO A 29 3.73 11.46 19.23
CA PRO A 29 2.82 11.85 18.17
C PRO A 29 2.92 13.35 17.87
N ASN A 30 3.16 13.69 16.61
CA ASN A 30 3.19 15.08 16.13
C ASN A 30 1.82 15.60 15.67
N SER A 31 0.75 14.82 15.86
CA SER A 31 -0.59 15.22 15.43
C SER A 31 -1.61 15.02 16.55
N ILE A 32 -2.61 15.90 16.59
CA ILE A 32 -3.74 15.82 17.50
C ILE A 32 -5.05 15.72 16.71
N ILE A 33 -6.05 15.12 17.33
CA ILE A 33 -7.42 15.06 16.85
C ILE A 33 -8.27 15.86 17.81
N VAL A 34 -8.80 16.98 17.32
CA VAL A 34 -9.79 17.79 18.03
C VAL A 34 -11.18 17.24 17.70
N THR A 35 -11.98 17.05 18.72
CA THR A 35 -13.34 16.49 18.66
C THR A 35 -14.34 17.47 19.24
N GLN A 36 -15.63 17.23 18.97
CA GLN A 36 -16.72 18.11 19.39
C GLN A 36 -16.64 19.51 18.75
N VAL A 37 -16.05 19.57 17.54
CA VAL A 37 -15.94 20.82 16.79
C VAL A 37 -17.32 21.17 16.20
N PRO A 38 -17.83 22.41 16.41
CA PRO A 38 -19.15 22.79 15.91
C PRO A 38 -19.22 22.78 14.38
N ILE A 39 -20.40 22.45 13.85
CA ILE A 39 -20.62 22.31 12.40
C ILE A 39 -20.36 23.62 11.62
N GLU A 40 -20.46 24.75 12.29
CA GLU A 40 -20.20 26.08 11.75
C GLU A 40 -18.76 26.21 11.24
N VAL A 41 -17.78 25.65 11.94
CA VAL A 41 -16.36 25.63 11.53
C VAL A 41 -16.16 24.90 10.19
N PHE A 42 -17.06 23.97 9.84
CA PHE A 42 -17.00 23.22 8.58
C PHE A 42 -17.83 23.85 7.46
N THR A 43 -18.68 24.84 7.78
CA THR A 43 -19.65 25.40 6.83
C THR A 43 -19.31 26.84 6.48
N ASN A 44 -18.92 27.64 7.49
CA ASN A 44 -18.56 29.04 7.34
C ASN A 44 -17.03 29.19 7.20
N PRO A 45 -16.53 29.84 6.13
CA PRO A 45 -15.10 30.10 5.98
C PRO A 45 -14.51 30.99 7.08
N ASP A 46 -15.27 31.93 7.63
CA ASP A 46 -14.77 32.86 8.66
C ASP A 46 -14.50 32.11 9.97
N ASP A 47 -15.44 31.26 10.38
CA ASP A 47 -15.29 30.43 11.58
C ASP A 47 -14.17 29.40 11.42
N LYS A 48 -13.97 28.90 10.20
CA LYS A 48 -12.85 28.04 9.86
C LYS A 48 -11.52 28.78 10.04
N ALA A 49 -11.43 30.02 9.58
CA ALA A 49 -10.23 30.86 9.70
C ALA A 49 -9.91 31.13 11.17
N HIS A 50 -10.90 31.54 11.96
CA HIS A 50 -10.75 31.75 13.42
C HIS A 50 -10.32 30.48 14.15
N PHE A 51 -10.88 29.32 13.78
CA PHE A 51 -10.44 28.05 14.35
C PHE A 51 -9.00 27.73 13.98
N SER A 52 -8.59 27.92 12.73
CA SER A 52 -7.20 27.68 12.31
C SER A 52 -6.21 28.62 12.98
N GLU A 53 -6.59 29.89 13.20
CA GLU A 53 -5.75 30.91 13.81
C GLU A 53 -5.29 30.52 15.22
N LEU A 54 -6.15 29.85 16.01
CA LEU A 54 -5.81 29.33 17.34
C LEU A 54 -4.58 28.41 17.30
N PHE A 55 -4.42 27.65 16.23
CA PHE A 55 -3.30 26.74 16.05
C PHE A 55 -2.14 27.43 15.33
N THR A 56 -2.41 28.35 14.40
CA THR A 56 -1.38 29.13 13.70
C THR A 56 -0.55 29.99 14.65
N GLN A 57 -1.10 30.41 15.79
CA GLN A 57 -0.35 31.10 16.85
C GLN A 57 0.78 30.24 17.46
N ILE A 58 0.67 28.91 17.38
CA ILE A 58 1.65 27.97 17.91
C ILE A 58 2.71 27.68 16.84
N GLU A 59 2.27 27.49 15.59
CA GLU A 59 3.14 27.17 14.46
C GLU A 59 2.54 27.69 13.15
N GLU A 60 3.35 28.36 12.32
CA GLU A 60 2.87 28.98 11.08
C GLU A 60 2.49 27.95 9.99
N ASN A 61 3.20 26.82 9.93
CA ASN A 61 3.03 25.81 8.89
C ASN A 61 2.36 24.53 9.43
N ILE A 62 1.04 24.59 9.59
CA ILE A 62 0.23 23.48 10.10
C ILE A 62 -0.65 22.90 9.00
N HIS A 63 -0.76 21.58 8.97
CA HIS A 63 -1.72 20.89 8.09
C HIS A 63 -2.99 20.52 8.86
N PHE A 64 -4.15 20.79 8.25
CA PHE A 64 -5.47 20.55 8.85
C PHE A 64 -6.31 19.62 7.98
N ASP A 65 -6.70 18.48 8.54
CA ASP A 65 -7.67 17.56 7.94
C ASP A 65 -9.05 17.77 8.60
N PHE A 66 -9.97 18.42 7.89
CA PHE A 66 -11.33 18.67 8.37
C PHE A 66 -12.25 17.48 8.04
N LEU A 67 -12.64 16.73 9.07
CA LEU A 67 -13.52 15.57 8.95
C LEU A 67 -14.96 15.94 9.35
N LYS A 68 -15.66 16.63 8.44
CA LYS A 68 -17.01 17.19 8.67
C LYS A 68 -18.00 16.17 9.26
N SER A 69 -18.11 14.99 8.66
CA SER A 69 -19.08 13.95 9.10
C SER A 69 -18.85 13.50 10.54
N PHE A 70 -17.59 13.52 11.00
CA PHE A 70 -17.23 13.08 12.34
C PHE A 70 -17.21 14.23 13.36
N HIS A 71 -17.36 15.49 12.93
CA HIS A 71 -17.15 16.68 13.76
C HIS A 71 -15.76 16.67 14.42
N ARG A 72 -14.76 16.25 13.63
CA ARG A 72 -13.36 16.13 14.05
C ARG A 72 -12.45 16.91 13.11
N VAL A 73 -11.38 17.45 13.67
CA VAL A 73 -10.30 18.07 12.91
C VAL A 73 -9.00 17.44 13.36
N ARG A 74 -8.24 16.88 12.42
CA ARG A 74 -6.88 16.43 12.69
C ARG A 74 -5.91 17.56 12.34
N VAL A 75 -5.05 17.89 13.28
CA VAL A 75 -4.06 18.95 13.18
C VAL A 75 -2.69 18.30 13.26
N ILE A 76 -1.88 18.50 12.22
CA ILE A 76 -0.55 17.90 12.08
C ILE A 76 0.50 18.99 12.22
N PHE A 77 1.35 18.86 13.22
CA PHE A 77 2.44 19.78 13.52
C PHE A 77 3.78 19.21 13.04
N SER A 78 4.77 20.08 12.87
CA SER A 78 6.12 19.65 12.54
C SER A 78 6.80 19.00 13.74
N THR A 79 6.58 19.53 14.95
CA THR A 79 7.21 19.04 16.18
C THR A 79 6.20 18.44 17.16
N PRO A 80 6.57 17.39 17.92
CA PRO A 80 5.71 16.80 18.95
C PRO A 80 5.50 17.74 20.15
N GLU A 81 6.43 18.67 20.38
CA GLU A 81 6.34 19.68 21.44
C GLU A 81 5.15 20.62 21.15
N ASN A 82 5.02 21.11 19.92
CA ASN A 82 3.88 21.94 19.48
C ASN A 82 2.55 21.20 19.60
N ALA A 83 2.51 19.92 19.21
CA ALA A 83 1.32 19.09 19.34
C ALA A 83 0.87 18.94 20.81
N THR A 84 1.84 18.85 21.74
CA THR A 84 1.57 18.75 23.18
C THR A 84 1.01 20.06 23.73
N THR A 85 1.63 21.18 23.37
CA THR A 85 1.15 22.53 23.73
C THR A 85 -0.26 22.79 23.19
N ALA A 86 -0.49 22.47 21.92
CA ALA A 86 -1.80 22.61 21.29
C ALA A 86 -2.87 21.77 22.00
N LYS A 87 -2.54 20.53 22.38
CA LYS A 87 -3.46 19.68 23.15
C LYS A 87 -3.83 20.31 24.48
N LEU A 88 -2.85 20.85 25.21
CA LEU A 88 -3.08 21.48 26.51
C LEU A 88 -3.97 22.71 26.41
N ILE A 89 -3.74 23.55 25.39
CA ILE A 89 -4.55 24.74 25.11
C ILE A 89 -5.99 24.34 24.80
N VAL A 90 -6.19 23.38 23.89
CA VAL A 90 -7.54 22.97 23.46
C VAL A 90 -8.34 22.31 24.58
N GLN A 91 -7.69 21.56 25.47
CA GLN A 91 -8.39 20.82 26.53
C GLN A 91 -9.08 21.73 27.57
N GLY A 92 -8.70 23.00 27.66
CA GLY A 92 -9.36 24.00 28.51
C GLY A 92 -10.15 25.06 27.73
N PHE A 93 -10.24 24.95 26.41
CA PHE A 93 -10.83 25.98 25.56
C PHE A 93 -12.24 25.58 25.10
N SER A 94 -13.17 26.51 25.21
CA SER A 94 -14.52 26.38 24.65
C SER A 94 -14.64 27.28 23.42
N PHE A 95 -15.10 26.71 22.31
CA PHE A 95 -15.33 27.45 21.07
C PHE A 95 -16.83 27.53 20.81
N LYS A 96 -17.38 28.75 20.79
CA LYS A 96 -18.83 29.02 20.62
C LYS A 96 -19.74 28.20 21.56
N GLY A 97 -19.32 28.03 22.82
CA GLY A 97 -20.08 27.27 23.82
C GLY A 97 -19.91 25.75 23.75
N HIS A 98 -19.10 25.23 22.82
CA HIS A 98 -18.70 23.83 22.79
C HIS A 98 -17.34 23.64 23.43
N GLU A 99 -17.27 22.81 24.48
CA GLU A 99 -15.99 22.35 25.04
C GLU A 99 -15.31 21.41 24.05
N LEU A 100 -14.14 21.80 23.57
CA LEU A 100 -13.36 21.00 22.64
C LEU A 100 -12.57 19.93 23.41
N LYS A 101 -12.42 18.75 22.82
CA LYS A 101 -11.57 17.70 23.37
C LYS A 101 -10.49 17.31 22.38
N ALA A 102 -9.25 17.29 22.83
CA ALA A 102 -8.09 16.94 22.01
C ALA A 102 -7.47 15.61 22.44
N PHE A 103 -7.20 14.76 21.46
CA PHE A 103 -6.53 13.47 21.62
C PHE A 103 -5.26 13.45 20.78
N PHE A 104 -4.23 12.71 21.19
CA PHE A 104 -3.09 12.49 20.30
C PHE A 104 -3.49 11.51 19.19
N ALA A 105 -3.13 11.83 17.95
CA ALA A 105 -3.32 10.90 16.85
C ALA A 105 -2.17 9.88 16.86
N GLN A 106 -2.53 8.61 17.03
CA GLN A 106 -1.57 7.52 16.93
C GLN A 106 -1.06 7.42 15.49
N ARG A 107 0.26 7.41 15.29
CA ARG A 107 0.83 7.06 13.99
C ARG A 107 0.60 5.57 13.76
N VAL A 108 -0.26 5.24 12.81
CA VAL A 108 -0.43 3.86 12.36
C VAL A 108 0.71 3.55 11.41
N TYR A 109 1.80 3.01 11.95
CA TYR A 109 2.80 2.37 11.11
C TYR A 109 2.28 0.99 10.74
N LEU A 110 1.91 0.79 9.47
CA LEU A 110 1.79 -0.53 8.90
C LEU A 110 3.22 -1.09 8.79
N SER A 111 3.77 -1.55 9.91
CA SER A 111 5.15 -2.05 9.98
C SER A 111 5.29 -3.27 9.07
N SER A 112 6.05 -3.10 7.98
CA SER A 112 6.41 -4.18 7.05
C SER A 112 7.33 -5.22 7.69
N ASN A 113 7.96 -4.90 8.82
CA ASN A 113 9.07 -5.70 9.37
C ASN A 113 8.68 -6.54 10.59
N ALA A 114 7.46 -6.35 11.13
CA ALA A 114 6.97 -7.09 12.30
C ALA A 114 5.68 -7.86 12.04
N SER A 115 5.07 -7.73 10.85
CA SER A 115 3.88 -8.49 10.50
C SER A 115 4.27 -9.84 9.87
N PRO A 116 3.64 -10.97 10.23
CA PRO A 116 3.80 -12.26 9.54
C PRO A 116 3.16 -12.27 8.13
N LEU A 117 2.96 -11.09 7.53
CA LEU A 117 2.35 -10.91 6.22
C LEU A 117 3.42 -11.05 5.14
N LEU A 118 2.99 -11.41 3.93
CA LEU A 118 3.86 -11.49 2.76
C LEU A 118 4.58 -10.15 2.55
N GLN A 119 5.90 -10.22 2.39
CA GLN A 119 6.70 -9.04 2.10
C GLN A 119 6.38 -8.52 0.70
N PRO A 120 6.46 -7.19 0.48
CA PRO A 120 6.41 -6.64 -0.87
C PRO A 120 7.47 -7.32 -1.74
N PRO A 121 7.15 -7.69 -2.99
CA PRO A 121 8.09 -8.36 -3.88
C PRO A 121 9.31 -7.45 -4.14
N PRO A 122 10.51 -8.04 -4.32
CA PRO A 122 11.72 -7.28 -4.62
C PRO A 122 11.54 -6.50 -5.94
N LEU A 123 12.03 -5.25 -5.94
CA LEU A 123 11.83 -4.27 -7.02
C LEU A 123 12.73 -4.54 -8.25
N GLU A 124 12.83 -5.80 -8.69
CA GLU A 124 13.84 -6.20 -9.68
C GLU A 124 13.42 -5.96 -11.13
N LYS A 125 12.11 -5.72 -11.41
CA LYS A 125 11.58 -5.61 -12.79
C LYS A 125 10.38 -4.66 -12.96
N GLN A 126 10.25 -3.64 -12.11
CA GLN A 126 9.09 -2.72 -12.16
C GLN A 126 9.12 -1.69 -13.31
N PHE A 127 10.16 -1.68 -14.17
CA PHE A 127 10.21 -0.81 -15.35
C PHE A 127 9.17 -1.17 -16.43
N LEU A 128 8.56 -2.37 -16.34
CA LEU A 128 7.58 -2.87 -17.32
C LEU A 128 6.12 -2.65 -16.90
N ILE A 129 5.88 -2.04 -15.74
CA ILE A 129 4.51 -1.79 -15.23
C ILE A 129 4.29 -0.28 -15.11
N SER A 130 3.26 0.20 -15.78
CA SER A 130 2.88 1.61 -15.82
C SER A 130 2.31 2.09 -14.48
N PRO A 131 2.54 3.37 -14.08
CA PRO A 131 3.22 4.45 -14.81
C PRO A 131 4.75 4.50 -14.52
N PRO A 132 5.62 4.70 -15.54
CA PRO A 132 7.02 4.29 -15.44
C PRO A 132 7.92 5.28 -14.70
N CYS A 133 8.78 4.74 -13.85
CA CYS A 133 10.10 5.30 -13.60
C CYS A 133 10.99 4.90 -14.80
N SER A 134 11.77 5.83 -15.35
CA SER A 134 12.62 5.59 -16.52
C SER A 134 13.52 4.35 -16.34
N PRO A 135 13.69 3.51 -17.38
CA PRO A 135 14.69 2.44 -17.35
C PRO A 135 16.08 3.00 -16.99
N PRO A 136 16.95 2.23 -16.29
CA PRO A 136 18.29 2.69 -15.97
C PRO A 136 19.11 2.98 -17.23
N VAL A 137 20.08 3.90 -17.11
CA VAL A 137 21.03 4.22 -18.19
C VAL A 137 21.75 2.94 -18.61
N GLY A 138 21.63 2.56 -19.89
CA GLY A 138 22.23 1.34 -20.45
C GLY A 138 21.30 0.14 -20.57
N TRP A 139 20.03 0.24 -20.13
CA TRP A 139 19.04 -0.80 -20.40
C TRP A 139 18.69 -0.83 -21.89
N ALA A 140 18.90 -1.97 -22.54
CA ALA A 140 18.46 -2.23 -23.90
C ALA A 140 17.59 -3.48 -23.90
N GLN A 141 16.48 -3.44 -24.64
CA GLN A 141 15.66 -4.61 -24.85
C GLN A 141 16.52 -5.71 -25.50
N THR A 142 16.69 -6.83 -24.80
CA THR A 142 17.38 -7.99 -25.37
C THR A 142 16.60 -8.47 -26.58
N ARG A 143 17.29 -8.64 -27.72
CA ARG A 143 16.67 -9.21 -28.91
C ARG A 143 16.33 -10.67 -28.60
N GLU A 144 15.04 -10.96 -28.49
CA GLU A 144 14.57 -12.34 -28.44
C GLU A 144 15.08 -13.08 -29.68
N MET A 145 15.55 -14.30 -29.49
CA MET A 145 15.96 -15.16 -30.60
C MET A 145 14.75 -15.35 -31.53
N ALA A 146 15.01 -15.45 -32.84
CA ALA A 146 13.95 -15.87 -33.75
C ALA A 146 13.38 -17.21 -33.26
N PRO A 147 12.06 -17.44 -33.39
CA PRO A 147 11.48 -18.74 -33.07
C PRO A 147 12.31 -19.83 -33.72
N VAL A 148 12.69 -20.87 -32.98
CA VAL A 148 13.43 -22.00 -33.53
C VAL A 148 12.49 -22.70 -34.51
N VAL A 149 12.60 -22.36 -35.80
CA VAL A 149 11.69 -22.84 -36.87
C VAL A 149 11.82 -24.36 -37.08
N CYS A 150 12.90 -24.97 -36.59
CA CYS A 150 13.22 -26.38 -36.77
C CYS A 150 13.57 -27.06 -35.44
N ASP A 151 12.70 -26.95 -34.43
CA ASP A 151 12.84 -27.78 -33.23
C ASP A 151 12.43 -29.22 -33.56
N PHE A 152 13.41 -30.12 -33.60
CA PHE A 152 13.20 -31.53 -33.95
C PHE A 152 12.25 -32.23 -32.97
N ASP A 153 12.30 -31.87 -31.69
CA ASP A 153 11.42 -32.44 -30.66
C ASP A 153 9.97 -31.97 -30.87
N LEU A 154 9.78 -30.68 -31.18
CA LEU A 154 8.48 -30.14 -31.57
C LEU A 154 7.95 -30.81 -32.84
N MET A 155 8.79 -30.98 -33.87
CA MET A 155 8.40 -31.63 -35.12
C MET A 155 8.03 -33.11 -34.92
N ALA A 156 8.80 -33.85 -34.12
CA ALA A 156 8.51 -35.24 -33.79
C ALA A 156 7.20 -35.37 -33.00
N ARG A 157 6.96 -34.49 -32.02
CA ARG A 157 5.69 -34.43 -31.29
C ARG A 157 4.53 -34.08 -32.21
N LEU A 158 4.68 -33.05 -33.05
CA LEU A 158 3.69 -32.65 -34.05
C LEU A 158 3.32 -33.80 -35.00
N ALA A 159 4.31 -34.57 -35.47
CA ALA A 159 4.11 -35.74 -36.30
C ALA A 159 3.45 -36.92 -35.55
N SER A 160 3.65 -37.02 -34.23
CA SER A 160 3.04 -38.06 -33.40
C SER A 160 1.57 -37.81 -33.06
N PHE A 161 1.04 -36.59 -33.26
CA PHE A 161 -0.37 -36.32 -33.05
C PHE A 161 -1.22 -37.03 -34.11
N ALA A 162 -1.92 -38.09 -33.71
CA ALA A 162 -3.07 -38.58 -34.45
C ALA A 162 -4.27 -37.67 -34.17
N ILE A 163 -5.00 -37.27 -35.22
CA ILE A 163 -6.09 -36.28 -35.18
C ILE A 163 -7.24 -36.69 -34.23
N ASP A 164 -7.35 -37.98 -33.93
CA ASP A 164 -8.47 -38.56 -33.16
C ASP A 164 -8.10 -38.96 -31.72
N GLU A 165 -6.85 -38.76 -31.29
CA GLU A 165 -6.38 -39.24 -29.98
C GLU A 165 -6.23 -38.09 -28.98
N LYS A 166 -6.62 -38.36 -27.73
CA LYS A 166 -6.37 -37.45 -26.60
C LYS A 166 -4.88 -37.43 -26.34
N TYR A 167 -4.28 -36.25 -26.37
CA TYR A 167 -2.82 -36.12 -26.26
C TYR A 167 -2.42 -35.44 -24.95
N GLU A 168 -1.62 -36.13 -24.15
CA GLU A 168 -1.08 -35.61 -22.89
C GLU A 168 0.16 -34.76 -23.18
N VAL A 169 0.04 -33.45 -22.96
CA VAL A 169 1.11 -32.47 -23.23
C VAL A 169 2.10 -32.42 -22.06
N HIS A 170 1.59 -32.57 -20.84
CA HIS A 170 2.39 -32.47 -19.63
C HIS A 170 1.88 -33.48 -18.60
N ASN A 171 2.75 -34.39 -18.19
CA ASN A 171 2.50 -35.27 -17.06
C ASN A 171 2.66 -34.46 -15.78
N GLY A 172 1.58 -34.28 -15.03
CA GLY A 172 1.62 -33.51 -13.79
C GLY A 172 2.42 -34.21 -12.68
N ASP A 173 2.99 -33.40 -11.79
CA ASP A 173 3.67 -33.81 -10.56
C ASP A 173 2.94 -33.22 -9.33
N GLU A 174 3.43 -33.47 -8.11
CA GLU A 174 2.82 -32.95 -6.87
C GLU A 174 2.67 -31.41 -6.84
N SER A 175 3.44 -30.67 -7.64
CA SER A 175 3.36 -29.21 -7.75
C SER A 175 2.74 -28.67 -9.04
N THR A 176 2.48 -29.52 -10.05
CA THR A 176 1.98 -29.06 -11.37
C THR A 176 0.86 -29.95 -11.91
N PRO A 177 -0.24 -29.36 -12.44
CA PRO A 177 -1.36 -30.13 -12.97
C PRO A 177 -0.99 -30.80 -14.30
N THR A 178 -1.65 -31.93 -14.58
CA THR A 178 -1.54 -32.61 -15.88
C THR A 178 -2.28 -31.81 -16.96
N ILE A 179 -1.69 -31.67 -18.15
CA ILE A 179 -2.28 -30.94 -19.28
C ILE A 179 -2.57 -31.92 -20.41
N VAL A 180 -3.84 -32.00 -20.83
CA VAL A 180 -4.30 -32.89 -21.90
C VAL A 180 -5.04 -32.07 -22.96
N ILE A 181 -4.72 -32.30 -24.23
CA ILE A 181 -5.44 -31.75 -25.38
C ILE A 181 -6.51 -32.75 -25.81
N HIS A 182 -7.74 -32.27 -25.91
CA HIS A 182 -8.85 -33.00 -26.51
C HIS A 182 -9.10 -32.47 -27.92
N PRO A 183 -9.10 -33.33 -28.96
CA PRO A 183 -9.57 -32.94 -30.28
C PRO A 183 -10.99 -32.39 -30.19
N CYS A 184 -11.23 -31.24 -30.83
CA CYS A 184 -12.57 -30.67 -30.89
C CYS A 184 -13.34 -31.40 -32.00
N GLU A 185 -14.42 -32.11 -31.64
CA GLU A 185 -15.37 -32.64 -32.61
C GLU A 185 -15.99 -31.44 -33.34
N THR A 186 -15.59 -31.22 -34.60
CA THR A 186 -16.26 -30.22 -35.44
C THR A 186 -17.61 -30.80 -35.84
N PRO A 187 -18.74 -30.14 -35.53
CA PRO A 187 -20.01 -30.51 -36.13
C PRO A 187 -19.84 -30.41 -37.66
N LEU A 188 -20.20 -31.46 -38.38
CA LEU A 188 -20.09 -31.56 -39.84
C LEU A 188 -20.78 -30.41 -40.62
N ASP A 189 -21.55 -29.55 -39.93
CA ASP A 189 -22.33 -28.43 -40.49
C ASP A 189 -21.80 -27.03 -40.14
N ALA A 190 -20.60 -26.88 -39.58
CA ALA A 190 -20.02 -25.54 -39.33
C ALA A 190 -19.33 -24.98 -40.60
N PRO A 191 -19.75 -23.82 -41.15
CA PRO A 191 -19.12 -23.25 -42.34
C PRO A 191 -17.65 -22.92 -42.08
N SER A 192 -16.74 -23.53 -42.86
CA SER A 192 -15.28 -23.33 -42.81
C SER A 192 -14.82 -21.97 -43.35
N ALA A 193 -15.30 -20.87 -42.77
CA ALA A 193 -14.73 -19.54 -42.99
C ALA A 193 -15.29 -18.53 -41.97
N VAL A 194 -14.85 -18.59 -40.73
CA VAL A 194 -14.84 -17.35 -39.92
C VAL A 194 -13.56 -16.61 -40.32
N GLU A 195 -13.64 -15.85 -41.42
CA GLU A 195 -12.57 -14.98 -41.87
C GLU A 195 -12.44 -13.85 -40.84
N MET A 196 -11.51 -14.01 -39.90
CA MET A 196 -11.23 -12.97 -38.90
C MET A 196 -10.69 -11.73 -39.61
N PRO A 197 -11.28 -10.54 -39.41
CA PRO A 197 -10.81 -9.33 -40.06
C PRO A 197 -9.37 -9.03 -39.63
N ARG A 198 -8.43 -9.11 -40.58
CA ARG A 198 -7.03 -8.77 -40.36
C ARG A 198 -6.90 -7.26 -40.12
N THR A 199 -6.39 -6.87 -38.97
CA THR A 199 -6.06 -5.47 -38.69
C THR A 199 -4.82 -5.05 -39.50
N PRO A 200 -4.83 -3.87 -40.14
CA PRO A 200 -3.66 -3.38 -40.87
C PRO A 200 -2.45 -3.21 -39.95
N ARG A 201 -1.26 -3.62 -40.41
CA ARG A 201 -0.01 -3.40 -39.69
C ARG A 201 0.27 -1.89 -39.58
N PRO A 202 0.60 -1.35 -38.40
CA PRO A 202 1.05 0.04 -38.27
C PRO A 202 2.29 0.29 -39.12
N GLY A 203 2.36 1.44 -39.78
CA GLY A 203 3.51 1.85 -40.58
C GLY A 203 4.78 1.95 -39.74
N SER A 204 5.90 1.48 -40.28
CA SER A 204 7.21 1.61 -39.63
C SER A 204 7.63 3.09 -39.61
N PRO A 205 8.12 3.62 -38.48
CA PRO A 205 8.59 5.00 -38.44
C PRO A 205 9.79 5.16 -39.37
N ALA A 206 9.71 6.17 -40.25
CA ALA A 206 10.80 6.53 -41.15
C ALA A 206 12.02 6.94 -40.33
N ASN A 207 13.17 6.32 -40.61
CA ASN A 207 14.46 6.77 -40.08
C ASN A 207 14.71 8.21 -40.57
N GLY A 208 14.62 9.15 -39.63
CA GLY A 208 15.13 10.51 -39.80
C GLY A 208 16.66 10.49 -39.87
N ILE A 209 17.15 11.39 -40.73
CA ILE A 209 18.54 11.68 -41.13
C ILE A 209 19.54 11.69 -39.96
#